data_AF-A0AAW5EHC1-F1
#
_entry.id   AF-A0AAW5EHC1-F1
#
_cell.length_a   1.000
_cell.length_b   1.000
_cell.length_c   1.000
_cell.angle_alpha   90.00
_cell.angle_beta   90.00
_cell.angle_gamma   90.00
#
_symmetry.space_group_name_H-M   'P 1'
#
loop_
_entity.id
_entity.type
_entity.pdbx_description
1 polymer ?
#
loop_
_entity_poly.entity_id
_entity_poly.type
_entity_poly.pdbx_seq_one_letter_code
_entity_poly.pdbx_strand_id
1 'polypeptide(L)' 'MMRKYSDKKNAQLQNYYKDRFYHAPHTQKLDVNESAFKQDYEVLKTEVDIINSFIELDFWVIEIKKEDNVK' A
#
# COMPACT_ATOMS: atom_id res chain seq x y z
N MET A 1 -28.15 -45.42 -6.25
CA MET A 1 -28.52 -44.03 -5.92
C MET A 1 -27.72 -43.11 -6.83
N MET A 2 -28.37 -42.43 -7.80
CA MET A 2 -27.67 -41.55 -8.74
C MET A 2 -27.19 -40.28 -8.01
N ARG A 3 -25.94 -39.87 -8.28
CA ARG A 3 -25.37 -38.65 -7.72
C ARG A 3 -26.17 -37.46 -8.24
N LYS A 4 -26.64 -36.59 -7.32
CA LYS A 4 -27.47 -35.42 -7.63
C LYS A 4 -26.74 -34.55 -8.68
N TYR A 5 -27.38 -34.29 -9.82
CA TYR A 5 -26.85 -33.40 -10.84
C TYR A 5 -26.77 -31.98 -10.28
N SER A 6 -25.59 -31.36 -10.34
CA SER A 6 -25.40 -29.95 -10.04
C SER A 6 -25.02 -29.26 -11.33
N ASP A 7 -25.80 -28.26 -11.71
CA ASP A 7 -25.56 -27.48 -12.91
C ASP A 7 -24.26 -26.69 -12.73
N LYS A 8 -23.19 -27.13 -13.40
CA LYS A 8 -21.86 -26.55 -13.27
C LYS A 8 -21.85 -25.21 -14.02
N LYS A 9 -22.34 -24.15 -13.38
CA LYS A 9 -22.20 -22.78 -13.87
C LYS A 9 -20.72 -22.48 -14.10
N ASN A 10 -20.27 -22.55 -15.35
CA ASN A 10 -18.98 -22.12 -15.90
C ASN A 10 -17.81 -22.02 -14.88
N ALA A 11 -17.39 -23.14 -14.30
CA ALA A 11 -16.17 -23.19 -13.48
C ALA A 11 -14.89 -22.83 -14.27
N GLN A 12 -14.98 -22.79 -15.61
CA GLN A 12 -13.91 -22.35 -16.51
C GLN A 12 -13.80 -20.83 -16.69
N LEU A 13 -14.81 -20.03 -16.31
CA LEU A 13 -14.75 -18.57 -16.46
C LEU A 13 -13.98 -17.88 -15.33
N GLN A 14 -13.70 -18.59 -14.23
CA GLN A 14 -12.89 -18.04 -13.16
C GLN A 14 -11.45 -17.89 -13.65
N ASN A 15 -11.03 -16.64 -13.75
CA ASN A 15 -9.69 -16.27 -14.18
C ASN A 15 -8.67 -16.69 -13.10
N TYR A 16 -8.07 -17.87 -13.26
CA TYR A 16 -7.07 -18.46 -12.35
C TYR A 16 -5.76 -17.65 -12.20
N TYR A 17 -5.65 -16.44 -12.75
CA TYR A 17 -4.46 -15.60 -12.54
C TYR A 17 -4.42 -14.97 -11.14
N LYS A 18 -5.58 -14.78 -10.50
CA LYS A 18 -5.65 -14.19 -9.15
C LYS A 18 -5.24 -15.17 -8.06
N ASP A 19 -5.55 -16.47 -8.21
CA ASP A 19 -5.34 -17.47 -7.16
C ASP A 19 -4.06 -18.29 -7.31
N ARG A 20 -3.36 -18.21 -8.45
CA ARG A 20 -2.15 -19.03 -8.70
C ARG A 20 -0.86 -18.44 -8.17
N PHE A 21 -0.82 -17.13 -7.89
CA PHE A 21 0.41 -16.45 -7.48
C PHE A 21 0.32 -15.99 -6.03
N TYR A 22 1.42 -16.13 -5.31
CA TYR A 22 1.54 -15.59 -3.96
C TYR A 22 1.48 -14.06 -4.01
N HIS A 23 0.55 -13.49 -3.25
CA HIS A 23 0.47 -12.05 -3.04
C HIS A 23 1.15 -11.75 -1.71
N ALA A 24 2.32 -11.13 -1.76
CA ALA A 24 3.00 -10.73 -0.54
C ALA A 24 2.13 -9.72 0.22
N PRO A 25 1.93 -9.90 1.54
CA PRO A 25 1.22 -8.90 2.32
C PRO A 25 2.01 -7.59 2.30
N HIS A 26 1.29 -6.48 2.18
CA HIS A 26 1.89 -5.17 2.33
C HIS A 26 2.10 -4.86 3.81
N THR A 27 3.22 -4.24 4.10
CA THR A 27 3.53 -3.56 5.36
C THR A 27 2.49 -2.47 5.63
N GLN A 28 2.14 -2.30 6.90
CA GLN A 28 1.19 -1.27 7.30
C GLN A 28 1.83 0.11 7.17
N LYS A 29 1.12 1.01 6.51
CA LYS A 29 1.47 2.43 6.44
C LYS A 29 0.70 3.19 7.52
N LEU A 30 1.42 3.86 8.40
CA LEU A 30 0.87 4.65 9.49
C LEU A 30 0.94 6.14 9.18
N ASP A 31 0.03 6.91 9.77
CA ASP A 31 0.03 8.37 9.68
C ASP A 31 1.19 8.95 10.52
N VAL A 32 1.86 9.94 9.96
CA VAL A 32 2.99 10.65 10.59
C VAL A 32 2.53 11.55 11.73
N ASN A 33 1.28 12.03 11.69
CA ASN A 33 0.73 12.94 12.70
C ASN A 33 0.65 12.32 14.11
N GLU A 34 0.55 10.99 14.21
CA GLU A 34 0.44 10.26 15.48
C GLU A 34 1.80 9.72 15.96
N SER A 35 2.89 10.11 15.29
CA SER A 35 4.22 9.55 15.51
C SER A 35 5.21 10.54 16.14
N ALA A 36 6.39 10.02 16.50
CA ALA A 36 7.51 10.84 16.95
C ALA A 36 7.99 11.87 15.90
N PHE A 37 7.72 11.64 14.61
CA PHE A 37 8.16 12.48 13.50
C PHE A 37 7.24 13.67 13.21
N LYS A 38 6.17 13.86 14.01
CA LYS A 38 5.20 14.95 13.78
C LYS A 38 5.86 16.33 13.73
N GLN A 39 6.77 16.60 14.67
CA GLN A 39 7.44 17.91 14.75
C GLN A 39 8.33 18.13 13.52
N ASP A 40 9.08 17.12 13.11
CA ASP A 40 9.95 17.19 11.93
C ASP A 40 9.12 17.33 10.64
N TYR A 41 7.98 16.64 10.55
CA TYR A 41 7.04 16.77 9.43
C TYR A 41 6.49 18.20 9.29
N GLU A 42 6.12 18.84 10.39
CA GLU A 42 5.63 20.23 10.38
C GLU A 42 6.69 21.22 9.88
N VAL A 43 7.95 21.03 10.27
CA VAL A 43 9.07 21.86 9.78
C VAL A 43 9.34 21.59 8.30
N LEU A 44 9.48 20.32 7.91
CA LEU A 44 9.82 19.94 6.53
C LEU A 44 8.78 20.40 5.51
N LYS A 45 7.49 20.38 5.90
CA LYS A 45 6.37 20.86 5.08
C LYS A 45 6.46 22.34 4.71
N THR A 46 7.22 23.14 5.46
CA THR A 46 7.44 24.56 5.12
C THR A 46 8.50 24.76 4.04
N GLU A 47 9.42 23.81 3.88
CA GLU A 47 10.58 23.92 2.99
C GLU A 47 10.41 23.18 1.66
N VAL A 48 9.63 22.10 1.67
CA VAL A 48 9.48 21.14 0.56
C VAL A 48 8.01 20.76 0.34
N ASP A 49 7.64 20.59 -0.93
CA ASP A 49 6.30 20.12 -1.31
C ASP A 49 6.23 18.58 -1.16
N ILE A 50 5.66 18.14 -0.03
CA ILE A 50 5.54 16.71 0.31
C ILE A 50 4.33 16.11 -0.42
N ILE A 51 4.60 15.20 -1.35
CA ILE A 51 3.58 14.48 -2.13
C ILE A 51 2.93 13.39 -1.27
N ASN A 52 3.75 12.65 -0.52
CA ASN A 52 3.30 11.55 0.32
C ASN A 52 4.21 11.43 1.55
N SER A 53 3.63 11.02 2.67
CA SER A 53 4.34 10.91 3.94
C SER A 53 3.67 9.82 4.77
N PHE A 54 4.43 8.80 5.15
CA PHE A 54 3.92 7.69 5.95
C PHE A 54 5.05 7.03 6.73
N ILE A 55 4.68 6.27 7.76
CA ILE A 55 5.62 5.45 8.52
C ILE A 55 5.41 3.99 8.17
N GLU A 56 6.52 3.31 7.91
CA GLU A 56 6.55 1.91 7.54
C GLU A 56 7.73 1.25 8.26
N LEU A 57 7.48 0.16 9.00
CA LEU A 57 8.52 -0.57 9.74
C LEU A 57 9.38 0.34 10.65
N ASP A 58 8.75 1.28 11.36
CA ASP A 58 9.40 2.29 12.22
C ASP A 58 10.27 3.34 11.48
N PHE A 59 10.27 3.32 10.15
CA PHE A 59 10.94 4.33 9.33
C PHE A 59 9.92 5.33 8.78
N TRP A 60 10.30 6.61 8.81
CA TRP A 60 9.55 7.66 8.14
C TRP A 60 9.95 7.73 6.67
N VAL A 61 8.97 7.53 5.78
CA VAL A 61 9.13 7.59 4.33
C VAL A 61 8.44 8.85 3.80
N ILE A 62 9.17 9.61 3.00
CA ILE A 62 8.71 10.87 2.42
C ILE A 62 8.92 10.81 0.91
N GLU A 63 7.86 11.09 0.17
CA GLU A 63 7.93 11.27 -1.28
C GLU A 63 7.84 12.76 -1.60
N ILE A 64 8.87 13.27 -2.26
CA ILE A 64 9.00 14.67 -2.67
C ILE A 64 9.22 14.75 -4.18
N LYS A 65 9.03 15.93 -4.74
CA LYS A 65 9.41 16.21 -6.12
C LYS A 65 10.93 16.14 -6.27
N LYS A 66 11.40 15.67 -7.44
CA LYS A 66 12.83 15.58 -7.72
C LYS A 66 13.51 16.95 -7.62
N GLU A 67 12.80 17.99 -8.04
CA GLU A 67 13.29 19.37 -8.06
C GLU A 67 13.64 19.88 -6.66
N ASP A 68 12.92 19.42 -5.64
CA ASP A 68 13.14 19.83 -4.24
C ASP A 68 14.34 19.11 -3.59
N ASN A 69 14.84 18.03 -4.21
CA ASN A 69 15.99 17.25 -3.71
C ASN A 69 17.37 17.87 -4.05
N VAL A 70 17.42 19.02 -4.72
CA VAL A 70 18.68 19.62 -5.22
C VAL A 70 19.00 20.96 -4.56
N LYS A 71 18.30 21.32 -3.47
CA LYS A 71 18.61 22.52 -2.69
C LYS A 71 19.89 22.36 -1.88
#